data_AF-A0A365T7K7-F1
#
_entry.id   AF-A0A365T7K7-F1
#
_cell.length_a   1.000
_cell.length_b   1.000
_cell.length_c   1.000
_cell.angle_alpha   90.00
_cell.angle_beta   90.00
_cell.angle_gamma   90.00
#
_symmetry.space_group_name_H-M   'P 1'
#
loop_
_entity.id
_entity.type
_entity.pdbx_description
1 polymer ?
#
loop_
_entity_poly.entity_id
_entity_poly.type
_entity_poly.pdbx_seq_one_letter_code
_entity_poly.pdbx_strand_id
1 'polypeptide(L)'
;MGYIHIGAAVRPRRVPLTLLPPGRKKSQLLGRLKELTDQLEQLDDVETTTVFDAVAIPPFERLPNVSDRRRSVPLPRFDVVVLVETSSPEVVTSVQESSVFGRLVELLERDSKYTYVTTARNEKRLGDVDKSRDGLFIFNYFLADDADRMLELFEYLAGWHVAETGLDNSTLLVPLDQGASDYVAINNARWDLRLPTFLWRQFSKRTFRTYVLANLRANRAVAMPVLYRLA
;
A
#
# COMPACT_ATOMS: atom_id res chain seq x y z
N MET A 1 14.09 -9.46 -3.96
CA MET A 1 13.87 -8.08 -3.48
C MET A 1 13.19 -8.10 -2.13
N GLY A 2 13.72 -7.30 -1.21
CA GLY A 2 13.10 -6.99 0.07
C GLY A 2 12.41 -5.62 0.01
N TYR A 3 11.57 -5.36 1.00
CA TYR A 3 10.78 -4.14 1.08
C TYR A 3 10.67 -3.66 2.51
N ILE A 4 10.64 -2.34 2.69
CA ILE A 4 10.12 -1.70 3.90
C ILE A 4 8.95 -0.84 3.47
N HIS A 5 7.76 -1.17 4.00
CA HIS A 5 6.56 -0.38 3.82
C HIS A 5 6.32 0.45 5.07
N ILE A 6 6.24 1.77 4.91
CA ILE A 6 5.91 2.70 5.98
C ILE A 6 4.62 3.44 5.62
N GLY A 7 3.52 3.12 6.30
CA GLY A 7 2.25 3.83 6.16
C GLY A 7 2.04 4.79 7.33
N ALA A 8 1.73 6.06 7.05
CA ALA A 8 1.50 7.06 8.09
C ALA A 8 0.14 7.76 7.93
N ALA A 9 -0.61 7.84 9.04
CA ALA A 9 -1.84 8.61 9.17
C ALA A 9 -1.51 10.02 9.70
N VAL A 10 -0.94 10.85 8.83
CA VAL A 10 -0.51 12.24 9.09
C VAL A 10 -1.74 13.12 9.32
N ARG A 11 -2.53 13.30 8.25
CA ARG A 11 -3.78 14.06 8.28
C ARG A 11 -4.77 13.43 7.29
N PRO A 12 -5.16 12.16 7.53
CA PRO A 12 -6.10 11.50 6.64
C PRO A 12 -7.37 12.33 6.55
N ARG A 13 -7.71 12.71 5.32
CA ARG A 13 -8.88 13.54 5.08
C ARG A 13 -10.14 12.78 5.49
N ARG A 14 -11.13 13.51 5.98
CA ARG A 14 -12.42 12.93 6.41
C ARG A 14 -13.31 12.53 5.24
N VAL A 15 -13.01 13.01 4.02
CA VAL A 15 -13.74 12.69 2.80
C VAL A 15 -13.02 11.59 2.00
N PRO A 16 -13.75 10.66 1.36
CA PRO A 16 -13.14 9.50 0.70
C PRO A 16 -12.30 9.82 -0.54
N LEU A 17 -12.57 10.95 -1.20
CA LEU A 17 -11.95 11.35 -2.46
C LEU A 17 -11.42 12.78 -2.32
N THR A 18 -10.24 13.07 -2.87
CA THR A 18 -9.73 14.44 -2.94
C THR A 18 -9.13 14.76 -4.30
N LEU A 19 -9.53 15.90 -4.85
CA LEU A 19 -8.88 16.53 -6.01
C LEU A 19 -8.02 17.75 -5.59
N LEU A 20 -8.06 18.10 -4.30
CA LEU A 20 -7.36 19.28 -3.79
C LEU A 20 -5.93 18.94 -3.36
N PRO A 21 -4.95 19.82 -3.62
CA PRO A 21 -3.56 19.61 -3.24
C PRO A 21 -3.38 19.52 -1.71
N PRO A 22 -2.27 18.94 -1.22
CA PRO A 22 -1.92 18.90 0.18
C PRO A 22 -1.79 20.32 0.74
N GLY A 23 -2.20 20.50 1.99
CA GLY A 23 -1.97 21.78 2.69
C GLY A 23 -0.48 21.96 3.00
N ARG A 24 -0.05 23.22 3.20
CA ARG A 24 1.36 23.61 3.37
C ARG A 24 2.18 22.70 4.30
N LYS A 25 1.65 22.33 5.47
CA LYS A 25 2.32 21.44 6.42
C LYS A 25 2.60 20.05 5.84
N LYS A 26 1.63 19.46 5.14
CA LYS A 26 1.79 18.16 4.48
C LYS A 26 2.78 18.27 3.32
N SER A 27 2.72 19.33 2.51
CA SER A 27 3.68 19.54 1.42
C SER A 27 5.12 19.67 1.95
N GLN A 28 5.33 20.36 3.08
CA GLN A 28 6.65 20.45 3.73
C GLN A 28 7.14 19.10 4.25
N LEU A 29 6.24 18.28 4.84
CA LEU A 29 6.57 16.92 5.24
C LEU A 29 6.98 16.07 4.03
N LEU A 30 6.19 16.09 2.95
CA LEU A 30 6.50 15.34 1.72
C LEU A 30 7.85 15.75 1.11
N GLY A 31 8.19 17.05 1.11
CA GLY A 31 9.49 17.53 0.66
C GLY A 31 10.65 17.00 1.52
N ARG A 32 10.52 17.03 2.85
CA ARG A 32 11.55 16.48 3.76
C ARG A 32 11.68 14.96 3.68
N LEU A 33 10.55 14.27 3.43
CA LEU A 33 10.57 12.83 3.17
C LEU A 33 11.39 12.53 1.93
N LYS A 34 11.19 13.27 0.83
CA LYS A 34 11.99 13.13 -0.39
C LYS A 34 13.49 13.30 -0.12
N GLU A 35 13.87 14.35 0.61
CA GLU A 35 15.28 14.58 0.97
C GLU A 35 15.91 13.42 1.77
N LEU A 36 15.13 12.76 2.64
CA LEU A 36 15.59 11.60 3.40
C LEU A 36 15.58 10.31 2.58
N THR A 37 14.63 10.16 1.67
CA THR A 37 14.57 9.01 0.77
C THR A 37 15.70 9.06 -0.26
N ASP A 38 16.04 10.24 -0.78
CA ASP A 38 17.21 10.45 -1.66
C ASP A 38 18.53 10.08 -0.95
N GLN A 39 18.64 10.35 0.36
CA GLN A 39 19.77 9.92 1.18
C GLN A 39 19.76 8.40 1.42
N LEU A 40 18.59 7.80 1.58
CA LEU A 40 18.43 6.37 1.80
C LEU A 40 18.82 5.58 0.55
N GLU A 41 18.53 6.10 -0.65
CA GLU A 41 18.98 5.54 -1.95
C GLU A 41 20.50 5.60 -2.15
N GLN A 42 21.25 6.33 -1.33
CA GLN A 42 22.71 6.29 -1.35
C GLN A 42 23.30 5.10 -0.59
N LEU A 43 22.47 4.30 0.10
CA LEU A 43 22.90 3.05 0.72
C LEU A 43 22.98 1.96 -0.34
N ASP A 44 24.08 1.21 -0.38
CA ASP A 44 24.35 0.18 -1.39
C ASP A 44 23.24 -0.89 -1.50
N ASP A 45 22.52 -1.14 -0.39
CA ASP A 45 21.46 -2.17 -0.31
C ASP A 45 20.07 -1.67 -0.70
N VAL A 46 19.91 -0.36 -0.97
CA VAL A 46 18.65 0.28 -1.31
C VAL A 46 18.59 0.51 -2.82
N GLU A 47 17.63 -0.14 -3.47
CA GLU A 47 17.46 -0.07 -4.93
C GLU A 47 16.67 1.18 -5.33
N THR A 48 15.57 1.43 -4.62
CA THR A 48 14.72 2.60 -4.85
C THR A 48 13.92 2.92 -3.60
N THR A 49 13.49 4.17 -3.54
CA THR A 49 12.57 4.68 -2.53
C THR A 49 11.48 5.47 -3.20
N THR A 50 10.26 5.44 -2.66
CA THR A 50 9.16 6.19 -3.25
C THR A 50 8.23 6.71 -2.18
N VAL A 51 7.90 7.99 -2.28
CA VAL A 51 6.94 8.67 -1.40
C VAL A 51 5.62 8.86 -2.14
N PHE A 52 4.53 8.44 -1.48
CA PHE A 52 3.18 8.47 -2.01
C PHE A 52 2.28 9.36 -1.17
N ASP A 53 1.38 10.11 -1.83
CA ASP A 53 0.33 10.93 -1.23
C ASP A 53 -1.04 10.35 -1.61
N ALA A 54 -1.89 10.06 -0.61
CA ALA A 54 -3.19 9.46 -0.87
C ALA A 54 -4.14 10.43 -1.57
N VAL A 55 -4.79 9.95 -2.64
CA VAL A 55 -5.85 10.65 -3.38
C VAL A 55 -7.24 10.11 -3.05
N ALA A 56 -7.33 8.86 -2.56
CA ALA A 56 -8.58 8.30 -2.06
C ALA A 56 -8.35 7.27 -0.95
N ILE A 57 -9.06 7.45 0.15
CA ILE A 57 -9.12 6.49 1.26
C ILE A 57 -10.60 6.12 1.44
N PRO A 58 -11.03 4.91 1.02
CA PRO A 58 -12.42 4.48 1.19
C PRO A 58 -12.86 4.49 2.65
N PRO A 59 -14.17 4.67 2.93
CA PRO A 59 -14.71 4.54 4.28
C PRO A 59 -14.79 3.06 4.65
N PHE A 60 -13.66 2.47 5.04
CA PHE A 60 -13.54 1.05 5.39
C PHE A 60 -14.50 0.62 6.51
N GLU A 61 -15.01 1.56 7.31
CA GLU A 61 -16.08 1.38 8.29
C GLU A 61 -17.38 0.84 7.71
N ARG A 62 -17.60 1.05 6.42
CA ARG A 62 -18.82 0.62 5.72
C ARG A 62 -18.61 -0.63 4.89
N LEU A 63 -17.38 -1.18 4.85
CA LEU A 63 -17.13 -2.41 4.10
C LEU A 63 -17.69 -3.61 4.86
N PRO A 64 -18.40 -4.52 4.18
CA PRO A 64 -18.89 -5.75 4.80
C PRO A 64 -17.69 -6.58 5.32
N ASN A 65 -17.89 -7.28 6.45
CA ASN A 65 -16.92 -8.12 7.13
C ASN A 65 -15.74 -7.39 7.82
N VAL A 66 -15.60 -6.07 7.66
CA VAL A 66 -14.63 -5.28 8.45
C VAL A 66 -15.11 -5.12 9.89
N SER A 67 -16.41 -4.94 10.12
CA SER A 67 -17.01 -4.73 11.46
C SER A 67 -16.65 -5.83 12.46
N ASP A 68 -16.60 -7.07 11.98
CA ASP A 68 -16.39 -8.25 12.82
C ASP A 68 -14.90 -8.43 13.18
N ARG A 69 -14.00 -7.86 12.36
CA ARG A 69 -12.52 -7.95 12.51
C ARG A 69 -11.88 -6.71 13.17
N ARG A 70 -12.62 -5.61 13.29
CA ARG A 70 -12.16 -4.34 13.89
C ARG A 70 -11.58 -4.44 15.29
N ARG A 71 -11.97 -5.45 16.06
CA ARG A 71 -11.55 -5.55 17.46
C ARG A 71 -10.05 -5.83 17.62
N SER A 72 -9.33 -6.16 16.54
CA SER A 72 -7.93 -6.61 16.63
C SER A 72 -6.94 -5.88 15.72
N VAL A 73 -7.38 -5.21 14.64
CA VAL A 73 -6.45 -4.62 13.66
C VAL A 73 -6.85 -3.18 13.25
N PRO A 74 -5.91 -2.20 13.25
CA PRO A 74 -6.14 -0.85 12.75
C PRO A 74 -6.57 -0.80 11.27
N LEU A 75 -7.36 0.19 10.90
CA LEU A 75 -7.69 0.43 9.48
C LEU A 75 -6.54 1.17 8.79
N PRO A 76 -6.24 0.88 7.51
CA PRO A 76 -5.15 1.50 6.78
C PRO A 76 -5.51 2.92 6.32
N ARG A 77 -5.64 3.85 7.26
CA ARG A 77 -5.90 5.27 6.98
C ARG A 77 -4.61 6.03 6.70
N PHE A 78 -3.70 5.41 5.97
CA PHE A 78 -2.38 5.96 5.64
C PHE A 78 -2.50 6.95 4.49
N ASP A 79 -2.41 8.24 4.80
CA ASP A 79 -2.46 9.28 3.78
C ASP A 79 -1.07 9.65 3.23
N VAL A 80 -0.01 9.10 3.81
CA VAL A 80 1.36 9.08 3.29
C VAL A 80 1.86 7.64 3.35
N VAL A 81 2.50 7.18 2.28
CA VAL A 81 3.24 5.91 2.26
C VAL A 81 4.66 6.18 1.77
N VAL A 82 5.64 5.58 2.44
CA VAL A 82 7.01 5.46 1.92
C VAL A 82 7.26 3.98 1.67
N LEU A 83 7.68 3.65 0.45
CA LEU A 83 8.12 2.30 0.09
C LEU A 83 9.62 2.34 -0.18
N VAL A 84 10.36 1.51 0.53
CA VAL A 84 11.79 1.26 0.30
C VAL A 84 11.90 -0.11 -0.34
N GLU A 85 12.57 -0.21 -1.47
CA GLU A 85 12.87 -1.47 -2.15
C GLU A 85 14.35 -1.77 -1.97
N THR A 86 14.66 -2.99 -1.54
CA THR A 86 16.03 -3.44 -1.31
C THR A 86 16.40 -4.59 -2.23
N SER A 87 17.70 -4.78 -2.44
CA SER A 87 18.25 -5.83 -3.30
C SER A 87 17.72 -7.21 -2.89
N SER A 88 17.62 -7.47 -1.58
CA SER A 88 17.09 -8.71 -1.02
C SER A 88 16.36 -8.52 0.32
N PRO A 89 15.54 -9.48 0.77
CA PRO A 89 14.92 -9.44 2.10
C PRO A 89 15.92 -9.44 3.26
N GLU A 90 17.10 -10.06 3.08
CA GLU A 90 18.11 -10.24 4.12
C GLU A 90 18.78 -8.92 4.54
N VAL A 91 18.87 -7.96 3.63
CA VAL A 91 19.50 -6.65 3.91
C VAL A 91 18.55 -5.64 4.55
N VAL A 92 17.25 -5.96 4.62
CA VAL A 92 16.22 -5.04 5.13
C VAL A 92 16.51 -4.58 6.56
N THR A 93 16.99 -5.49 7.42
CA THR A 93 17.34 -5.15 8.80
C THR A 93 18.49 -4.14 8.87
N SER A 94 19.51 -4.27 8.03
CA SER A 94 20.63 -3.31 7.97
C SER A 94 20.16 -1.93 7.54
N VAL A 95 19.25 -1.86 6.56
CA VAL A 95 18.62 -0.60 6.14
C VAL A 95 17.84 0.04 7.31
N GLN A 96 17.11 -0.76 8.09
CA GLN A 96 16.37 -0.26 9.27
C GLN A 96 17.28 0.28 10.38
N GLU A 97 18.46 -0.31 10.56
CA GLU A 97 19.45 0.13 11.56
C GLU A 97 20.20 1.40 11.15
N SER A 98 20.07 1.84 9.90
CA SER A 98 20.71 3.05 9.41
C SER A 98 20.15 4.33 10.07
N SER A 99 21.03 5.29 10.33
CA SER A 99 20.64 6.58 10.93
C SER A 99 19.70 7.40 10.04
N VAL A 100 19.77 7.23 8.72
CA VAL A 100 18.85 7.88 7.78
C VAL A 100 17.45 7.29 7.87
N PHE A 101 17.32 5.97 7.99
CA PHE A 101 16.03 5.31 8.17
C PHE A 101 15.37 5.72 9.49
N GLY A 102 16.14 5.73 10.59
CA GLY A 102 15.65 6.20 11.90
C GLY A 102 15.08 7.62 11.84
N ARG A 103 15.81 8.57 11.23
CA ARG A 103 15.35 9.95 11.03
C ARG A 103 14.08 10.05 10.18
N LEU A 104 13.92 9.19 9.18
CA LEU A 104 12.74 9.15 8.32
C LEU A 104 11.51 8.67 9.10
N VAL A 105 11.64 7.60 9.89
CA VAL A 105 10.55 7.09 10.75
C VAL A 105 10.19 8.12 11.81
N GLU A 106 11.17 8.69 12.52
CA GLU A 106 10.94 9.75 13.52
C GLU A 106 10.19 10.96 12.94
N LEU A 107 10.54 11.36 11.70
CA LEU A 107 9.85 12.44 11.00
C LEU A 107 8.36 12.13 10.76
N LEU A 108 8.03 10.89 10.37
CA LEU A 108 6.65 10.46 10.16
C LEU A 108 5.89 10.32 11.48
N GLU A 109 6.49 9.73 12.50
CA GLU A 109 5.88 9.53 13.80
C GLU A 109 5.54 10.87 14.47
N ARG A 110 6.44 11.85 14.40
CA ARG A 110 6.20 13.19 14.97
C ARG A 110 4.96 13.87 14.39
N ASP A 111 4.69 13.69 13.10
CA ASP A 111 3.65 14.40 12.37
C ASP A 111 2.39 13.54 12.11
N SER A 112 2.35 12.30 12.60
CA SER A 112 1.25 11.36 12.39
C SER A 112 0.56 10.90 13.67
N LYS A 113 -0.68 10.46 13.53
CA LYS A 113 -1.45 9.84 14.63
C LYS A 113 -1.12 8.37 14.82
N TYR A 114 -0.64 7.74 13.76
CA TYR A 114 -0.33 6.33 13.70
C TYR A 114 0.61 6.11 12.52
N THR A 115 1.69 5.39 12.78
CA THR A 115 2.66 4.94 11.78
C THR A 115 2.71 3.42 11.85
N TYR A 116 2.68 2.79 10.69
CA TYR A 116 2.79 1.36 10.50
C TYR A 116 4.04 1.08 9.67
N VAL A 117 5.01 0.39 10.26
CA VAL A 117 6.24 -0.03 9.60
C VAL A 117 6.22 -1.55 9.50
N THR A 118 6.42 -2.07 8.31
CA THR A 118 6.59 -3.52 8.11
C THR A 118 7.69 -3.80 7.10
N THR A 119 8.47 -4.83 7.38
CA THR A 119 9.43 -5.40 6.45
C THR A 119 8.75 -6.54 5.71
N ALA A 120 8.99 -6.65 4.40
CA ALA A 120 8.31 -7.61 3.57
C ALA A 120 9.24 -8.17 2.48
N ARG A 121 8.85 -9.33 1.95
CA ARG A 121 9.40 -9.88 0.72
C ARG A 121 8.37 -9.77 -0.41
N ASN A 122 8.86 -9.74 -1.65
CA ASN A 122 8.01 -9.98 -2.81
C ASN A 122 7.67 -11.47 -2.88
N GLU A 123 6.40 -11.80 -2.67
CA GLU A 123 5.92 -13.19 -2.79
C GLU A 123 5.45 -13.47 -4.23
N LYS A 124 4.81 -12.50 -4.87
CA LYS A 124 4.33 -12.60 -6.25
C LYS A 124 4.51 -11.29 -6.99
N ARG A 125 4.93 -11.39 -8.25
CA ARG A 125 5.11 -10.25 -9.16
C ARG A 125 4.47 -10.57 -10.51
N LEU A 126 3.55 -9.72 -10.95
CA LEU A 126 2.98 -9.78 -12.30
C LEU A 126 3.87 -9.01 -13.30
N GLY A 127 4.41 -7.89 -12.85
CA GLY A 127 5.26 -6.99 -13.62
C GLY A 127 5.70 -5.81 -12.76
N ASP A 128 6.61 -5.01 -13.31
CA ASP A 128 7.24 -3.91 -12.59
C ASP A 128 6.26 -2.74 -12.40
N VAL A 129 5.99 -2.40 -11.14
CA VAL A 129 5.23 -1.19 -10.82
C VAL A 129 6.16 0.01 -11.04
N ASP A 130 6.05 0.63 -12.21
CA ASP A 130 6.87 1.78 -12.60
C ASP A 130 6.55 3.02 -11.73
N LYS A 131 7.50 3.37 -10.85
CA LYS A 131 7.40 4.50 -9.92
C LYS A 131 8.16 5.74 -10.41
N SER A 132 8.74 5.69 -11.62
CA SER A 132 9.49 6.80 -12.20
C SER A 132 8.61 7.89 -12.81
N ARG A 133 7.32 7.59 -13.01
CA ARG A 133 6.35 8.50 -13.64
C ARG A 133 5.01 8.47 -12.92
N ASP A 134 4.31 9.59 -13.04
CA ASP A 134 2.97 9.76 -12.48
C ASP A 134 2.00 8.69 -12.95
N GLY A 135 1.03 8.38 -12.08
CA GLY A 135 0.01 7.37 -12.30
C GLY A 135 -0.90 7.28 -11.08
N LEU A 136 -1.92 6.42 -11.18
CA LEU A 136 -2.72 6.05 -10.02
C LEU A 136 -2.15 4.77 -9.43
N PHE A 137 -1.66 4.86 -8.20
CA PHE A 137 -1.11 3.73 -7.46
C PHE A 137 -2.14 3.22 -6.47
N ILE A 138 -2.14 1.92 -6.21
CA ILE A 138 -2.95 1.31 -5.15
C ILE A 138 -2.02 0.63 -4.16
N PHE A 139 -2.31 0.79 -2.87
CA PHE A 139 -1.88 -0.17 -1.86
C PHE A 139 -3.14 -0.84 -1.31
N ASN A 140 -3.29 -2.13 -1.57
CA ASN A 140 -4.41 -2.92 -1.09
C ASN A 140 -3.97 -3.79 0.08
N TYR A 141 -4.43 -3.41 1.28
CA TYR A 141 -4.09 -4.08 2.52
C TYR A 141 -5.08 -5.21 2.77
N PHE A 142 -4.57 -6.42 2.96
CA PHE A 142 -5.39 -7.60 3.16
C PHE A 142 -5.45 -8.04 4.61
N LEU A 143 -6.65 -8.38 5.06
CA LEU A 143 -6.89 -9.14 6.28
C LEU A 143 -7.49 -10.49 5.92
N ALA A 144 -6.96 -11.56 6.49
CA ALA A 144 -7.52 -12.90 6.37
C ALA A 144 -7.25 -13.67 7.66
N ASP A 145 -7.99 -14.76 7.89
CA ASP A 145 -7.71 -15.67 9.02
C ASP A 145 -6.51 -16.58 8.73
N ASP A 146 -6.19 -16.73 7.45
CA ASP A 146 -5.18 -17.63 6.92
C ASP A 146 -4.41 -16.89 5.82
N ALA A 147 -3.12 -16.67 6.05
CA ALA A 147 -2.25 -15.95 5.14
C ALA A 147 -2.03 -16.75 3.84
N ASP A 148 -1.76 -18.05 3.91
CA ASP A 148 -1.49 -18.89 2.75
C ASP A 148 -2.71 -18.92 1.82
N ARG A 149 -3.90 -19.09 2.39
CA ARG A 149 -5.16 -19.02 1.63
C ARG A 149 -5.39 -17.66 0.99
N MET A 150 -4.94 -16.57 1.61
CA MET A 150 -5.00 -15.24 1.01
C MET A 150 -4.05 -15.11 -0.19
N LEU A 151 -2.88 -15.74 -0.15
CA LEU A 151 -1.91 -15.73 -1.27
C LEU A 151 -2.41 -16.51 -2.48
N GLU A 152 -3.08 -17.64 -2.26
CA GLU A 152 -3.78 -18.40 -3.31
C GLU A 152 -4.94 -17.58 -3.89
N LEU A 153 -5.76 -16.99 -3.02
CA LEU A 153 -6.87 -16.15 -3.44
C LEU A 153 -6.40 -14.94 -4.24
N PHE A 154 -5.30 -14.31 -3.84
CA PHE A 154 -4.72 -13.18 -4.57
C PHE A 154 -4.42 -13.54 -6.02
N GLU A 155 -3.77 -14.68 -6.25
CA GLU A 155 -3.43 -15.13 -7.62
C GLU A 155 -4.69 -15.39 -8.46
N TYR A 156 -5.68 -16.03 -7.85
CA TYR A 156 -6.98 -16.25 -8.49
C TYR A 156 -7.67 -14.91 -8.86
N LEU A 157 -7.63 -13.93 -7.97
CA LEU A 157 -8.19 -12.59 -8.21
C LEU A 157 -7.34 -11.74 -9.17
N ALA A 158 -6.03 -11.97 -9.24
CA ALA A 158 -5.12 -11.26 -10.14
C ALA A 158 -5.48 -11.56 -11.61
N GLY A 159 -5.81 -12.83 -11.93
CA GLY A 159 -6.28 -13.21 -13.27
C GLY A 159 -7.49 -12.42 -13.74
N TRP A 160 -8.44 -12.13 -12.84
CA TRP A 160 -9.57 -11.24 -13.14
C TRP A 160 -9.13 -9.81 -13.45
N HIS A 161 -8.20 -9.25 -12.67
CA HIS A 161 -7.73 -7.88 -12.90
C HIS A 161 -6.95 -7.75 -14.22
N VAL A 162 -6.14 -8.75 -14.58
CA VAL A 162 -5.48 -8.83 -15.89
C VAL A 162 -6.53 -8.81 -17.00
N ALA A 163 -7.49 -9.75 -16.97
CA ALA A 163 -8.47 -9.91 -18.03
C ALA A 163 -9.42 -8.70 -18.17
N GLU A 164 -9.85 -8.11 -17.04
CA GLU A 164 -10.94 -7.14 -17.03
C GLU A 164 -10.46 -5.68 -17.00
N THR A 165 -9.28 -5.42 -16.43
CA THR A 165 -8.75 -4.07 -16.29
C THR A 165 -7.51 -3.82 -17.16
N GLY A 166 -6.92 -4.89 -17.72
CA GLY A 166 -5.65 -4.83 -18.42
C GLY A 166 -4.47 -4.58 -17.48
N LEU A 167 -4.59 -5.00 -16.22
CA LEU A 167 -3.49 -4.86 -15.27
C LEU A 167 -2.32 -5.74 -15.70
N ASP A 168 -1.15 -5.14 -15.86
CA ASP A 168 0.09 -5.79 -16.31
C ASP A 168 1.24 -5.67 -15.28
N ASN A 169 1.03 -4.90 -14.22
CA ASN A 169 2.02 -4.64 -13.18
C ASN A 169 1.40 -4.83 -11.80
N SER A 170 2.10 -5.55 -10.92
CA SER A 170 1.64 -5.78 -9.56
C SER A 170 2.73 -6.45 -8.74
N THR A 171 2.87 -6.03 -7.48
CA THR A 171 3.76 -6.65 -6.51
C THR A 171 2.96 -6.99 -5.25
N LEU A 172 3.03 -8.24 -4.81
CA LEU A 172 2.46 -8.69 -3.55
C LEU A 172 3.55 -8.76 -2.48
N LEU A 173 3.41 -7.91 -1.47
CA LEU A 173 4.30 -7.82 -0.31
C LEU A 173 3.74 -8.69 0.80
N VAL A 174 4.54 -9.64 1.28
CA VAL A 174 4.22 -10.47 2.44
C VAL A 174 5.19 -10.10 3.57
N PRO A 175 4.67 -9.71 4.75
CA PRO A 175 5.51 -9.38 5.90
C PRO A 175 6.49 -10.51 6.23
N LEU A 176 7.73 -10.15 6.57
CA LEU A 176 8.73 -11.12 7.02
C LEU A 176 8.37 -11.70 8.39
N ASP A 177 7.86 -10.85 9.28
CA ASP A 177 7.26 -11.24 10.56
C ASP A 177 5.74 -11.12 10.49
N GLN A 178 5.07 -12.26 10.29
CA GLN A 178 3.61 -12.31 10.25
C GLN A 178 2.96 -12.14 11.63
N GLY A 179 3.68 -12.41 12.72
CA GLY A 179 3.15 -12.27 14.09
C GLY A 179 3.10 -10.82 14.55
N ALA A 180 3.99 -9.97 14.02
CA ALA A 180 4.05 -8.54 14.32
C ALA A 180 3.28 -7.66 13.32
N SER A 181 2.82 -8.20 12.20
CA SER A 181 2.13 -7.44 11.16
C SER A 181 0.61 -7.39 11.35
N ASP A 182 0.05 -6.20 11.22
CA ASP A 182 -1.39 -5.96 11.18
C ASP A 182 -2.08 -6.59 9.95
N TYR A 183 -1.37 -6.67 8.82
CA TYR A 183 -1.92 -7.16 7.54
C TYR A 183 -1.19 -8.43 7.10
N VAL A 184 -1.93 -9.38 6.51
CA VAL A 184 -1.34 -10.64 6.02
C VAL A 184 -0.58 -10.44 4.70
N ALA A 185 -0.99 -9.45 3.91
CA ALA A 185 -0.32 -9.07 2.67
C ALA A 185 -0.69 -7.63 2.28
N ILE A 186 0.17 -6.99 1.49
CA ILE A 186 -0.07 -5.67 0.91
C ILE A 186 0.22 -5.76 -0.59
N ASN A 187 -0.75 -5.45 -1.44
CA ASN A 187 -0.53 -5.42 -2.88
C ASN A 187 -0.30 -3.98 -3.37
N ASN A 188 0.74 -3.79 -4.18
CA ASN A 188 1.00 -2.55 -4.90
C ASN A 188 0.80 -2.74 -6.40
N ALA A 189 0.11 -1.80 -7.06
CA ALA A 189 -0.09 -1.79 -8.51
C ALA A 189 -0.33 -0.35 -9.02
N ARG A 190 -0.15 -0.14 -10.32
CA ARG A 190 -0.28 1.16 -11.00
C ARG A 190 -1.16 1.09 -12.24
N TRP A 191 -1.90 2.16 -12.48
CA TRP A 191 -2.61 2.41 -13.74
C TRP A 191 -2.25 3.78 -14.33
N ASP A 192 -2.15 3.82 -15.65
CA ASP A 192 -2.14 5.06 -16.46
C ASP A 192 -3.55 5.65 -16.60
N LEU A 193 -4.26 5.78 -15.48
CA LEU A 193 -5.65 6.26 -15.43
C LEU A 193 -5.81 7.33 -14.35
N ARG A 194 -6.77 8.23 -14.57
CA ARG A 194 -7.24 9.14 -13.52
C ARG A 194 -8.20 8.41 -12.59
N LEU A 195 -8.25 8.87 -11.34
CA LEU A 195 -9.08 8.30 -10.28
C LEU A 195 -10.57 8.08 -10.70
N PRO A 196 -11.30 9.04 -11.29
CA PRO A 196 -12.69 8.81 -11.70
C PRO A 196 -12.82 7.69 -12.75
N THR A 197 -11.91 7.66 -13.72
CA THR A 197 -11.89 6.64 -14.78
C THR A 197 -11.59 5.26 -14.20
N PHE A 198 -10.63 5.16 -13.29
CA PHE A 198 -10.31 3.93 -12.58
C PHE A 198 -11.51 3.38 -11.81
N LEU A 199 -12.14 4.21 -10.96
CA LEU A 199 -13.30 3.80 -10.17
C LEU A 199 -14.46 3.34 -11.08
N TRP A 200 -14.75 4.08 -12.14
CA TRP A 200 -15.79 3.70 -13.09
C TRP A 200 -15.49 2.36 -13.77
N ARG A 201 -14.25 2.16 -14.25
CA ARG A 201 -13.83 0.94 -14.94
C ARG A 201 -13.90 -0.30 -14.05
N GLN A 202 -13.62 -0.13 -12.76
CA GLN A 202 -13.70 -1.21 -11.77
C GLN A 202 -15.14 -1.50 -11.33
N PHE A 203 -15.91 -0.49 -10.94
CA PHE A 203 -17.22 -0.69 -10.32
C PHE A 203 -18.38 -0.81 -11.32
N SER A 204 -18.22 -0.42 -12.58
CA SER A 204 -19.23 -0.66 -13.63
C SER A 204 -19.35 -2.14 -14.00
N LYS A 205 -18.32 -2.95 -13.73
CA LYS A 205 -18.31 -4.37 -14.04
C LYS A 205 -19.11 -5.14 -13.00
N ARG A 206 -20.18 -5.82 -13.44
CA ARG A 206 -20.97 -6.72 -12.59
C ARG A 206 -20.10 -7.81 -11.94
N THR A 207 -19.10 -8.30 -12.68
CA THR A 207 -18.15 -9.33 -12.23
C THR A 207 -17.28 -8.87 -11.07
N PHE A 208 -17.04 -7.57 -10.88
CA PHE A 208 -16.35 -7.08 -9.69
C PHE A 208 -17.09 -7.50 -8.41
N ARG A 209 -18.43 -7.41 -8.40
CA ARG A 209 -19.24 -7.84 -7.26
C ARG A 209 -19.39 -9.35 -7.17
N THR A 210 -19.73 -10.00 -8.28
CA THR A 210 -20.07 -11.43 -8.28
C THR A 210 -18.84 -12.35 -8.27
N TYR A 211 -17.66 -11.83 -8.61
CA TYR A 211 -16.41 -12.58 -8.61
C TYR A 211 -15.47 -12.06 -7.52
N VAL A 212 -15.00 -10.82 -7.59
CA VAL A 212 -13.97 -10.31 -6.66
C VAL A 212 -14.50 -10.25 -5.23
N LEU A 213 -15.58 -9.49 -4.99
CA LEU A 213 -16.14 -9.36 -3.64
C LEU A 213 -16.72 -10.67 -3.09
N ALA A 214 -17.32 -11.49 -3.96
CA ALA A 214 -17.86 -12.79 -3.57
C ALA A 214 -16.76 -13.76 -3.10
N ASN A 215 -15.64 -13.85 -3.82
CA ASN A 215 -14.54 -14.73 -3.43
C ASN A 215 -13.81 -14.23 -2.18
N LEU A 216 -13.63 -12.91 -2.02
CA LEU A 216 -13.12 -12.35 -0.75
C LEU A 216 -14.02 -12.76 0.42
N ARG A 217 -15.34 -12.61 0.28
CA ARG A 217 -16.30 -13.03 1.31
C ARG A 217 -16.25 -14.53 1.60
N ALA A 218 -16.21 -15.36 0.56
CA ALA A 218 -16.19 -16.82 0.70
C ALA A 218 -14.93 -17.33 1.43
N ASN A 219 -13.82 -16.63 1.29
CA ASN A 219 -12.54 -16.97 1.93
C ASN A 219 -12.29 -16.20 3.23
N ARG A 220 -13.31 -15.49 3.74
CA ARG A 220 -13.19 -14.63 4.93
C ARG A 220 -12.00 -13.67 4.83
N ALA A 221 -11.75 -13.15 3.63
CA ALA A 221 -10.72 -12.16 3.37
C ALA A 221 -11.35 -10.78 3.21
N VAL A 222 -10.59 -9.75 3.56
CA VAL A 222 -10.98 -8.35 3.38
C VAL A 222 -9.87 -7.62 2.65
N ALA A 223 -10.23 -6.96 1.56
CA ALA A 223 -9.37 -6.05 0.82
C ALA A 223 -9.68 -4.61 1.23
N MET A 224 -8.67 -3.85 1.61
CA MET A 224 -8.78 -2.43 1.98
C MET A 224 -7.88 -1.59 1.07
N PRO A 225 -8.32 -1.25 -0.14
CA PRO A 225 -7.52 -0.48 -1.09
C PRO A 225 -7.44 1.00 -0.70
N VAL A 226 -6.24 1.56 -0.71
CA VAL A 226 -5.98 2.99 -0.66
C VAL A 226 -5.32 3.41 -1.97
N LEU A 227 -5.77 4.53 -2.55
CA LEU A 227 -5.25 5.03 -3.82
C LEU A 227 -4.36 6.25 -3.60
N TYR A 228 -3.26 6.28 -4.34
CA TYR A 228 -2.18 7.26 -4.21
C TYR A 228 -1.74 7.83 -5.55
N ARG A 229 -0.99 8.91 -5.45
CA ARG A 229 -0.12 9.48 -6.48
C ARG A 229 1.30 9.60 -5.91
N LEU A 230 2.28 9.83 -6.76
CA LEU A 230 3.61 10.23 -6.30
C LEU A 230 3.53 11.59 -5.58
N ALA A 231 4.26 11.72 -4.48
CA ALA A 231 4.36 12.97 -3.72
C ALA A 231 5.26 13.99 -4.41
#